data_AF-Q0S9A9-F1
#
_entry.id   AF-Q0S9A9-F1
#
_cell.length_a   1.000
_cell.length_b   1.000
_cell.length_c   1.000
_cell.angle_alpha   90.00
_cell.angle_beta   90.00
_cell.angle_gamma   90.00
#
_symmetry.space_group_name_H-M   'P 1'
#
loop_
_entity.id
_entity.type
_entity.pdbx_description
1 polymer ?
#
loop_
_entity_poly.entity_id
_entity_poly.type
_entity_poly.pdbx_seq_one_letter_code
_entity_poly.pdbx_strand_id
1 'polypeptide(L)'
;MLIVLDTSAVTRDARFETFVRDALDQGSRVLVPRLVLVEVAHRYQRESVAMIDALTVQARMYDRLGLREDLSVFVDAARAKADGYVDSLARQLEAMGCDVIEPAHASHLEIARRELQRRRPYVDKKRHGYTATVNWLTVLDIADRRPSEDVVWITANSRAFGSGEPSTWHDEIWAELQDRGLENRVRWVVDLDDLDLGDTGVPRRERVFEPVLPPPPVAAVPAPLPPRPPLPPRAPVATPDTVEPPAATLPPVHVARPRVAPQRILPSANADTGGRRGIGRMMGGRKRKVTVVDELDELDFG
;
A
#
# COMPACT_ATOMS: atom_id res chain seq x y z
N MET A 1 7.35 -17.99 9.79
CA MET A 1 6.44 -17.03 9.12
C MET A 1 6.96 -15.62 9.34
N LEU A 2 6.82 -14.75 8.35
CA LEU A 2 7.20 -13.35 8.41
C LEU A 2 5.93 -12.50 8.50
N ILE A 3 5.83 -11.65 9.50
CA ILE A 3 4.70 -10.74 9.70
C ILE A 3 5.21 -9.33 9.40
N VAL A 4 4.75 -8.74 8.30
CA VAL A 4 5.09 -7.37 7.92
C VAL A 4 3.98 -6.44 8.40
N LEU A 5 4.35 -5.40 9.13
CA LEU A 5 3.39 -4.45 9.70
C LEU A 5 3.32 -3.16 8.89
N ASP A 6 2.11 -2.70 8.61
CA ASP A 6 1.85 -1.37 8.07
C ASP A 6 1.56 -0.35 9.19
N THR A 7 1.53 0.93 8.85
CA THR A 7 1.26 2.04 9.78
C THR A 7 -0.05 1.87 10.55
N SER A 8 -1.08 1.27 9.96
CA SER A 8 -2.33 0.99 10.66
C SER A 8 -2.16 -0.02 11.81
N ALA A 9 -1.31 -1.04 11.64
CA ALA A 9 -1.10 -2.08 12.64
C ALA A 9 -0.33 -1.55 13.85
N VAL A 10 0.65 -0.67 13.61
CA VAL A 10 1.47 -0.06 14.68
C VAL A 10 0.70 0.99 15.48
N THR A 11 -0.26 1.70 14.85
CA THR A 11 -0.91 2.87 15.48
C THR A 11 -2.27 2.60 16.12
N ARG A 12 -2.92 1.49 15.80
CA ARG A 12 -4.31 1.24 16.19
C ARG A 12 -4.48 0.32 17.38
N ASP A 13 -3.48 -0.50 17.68
CA ASP A 13 -3.73 -1.65 18.53
C ASP A 13 -3.12 -1.52 19.92
N ALA A 14 -3.99 -1.52 20.94
CA ALA A 14 -3.59 -1.55 22.34
C ALA A 14 -2.92 -2.87 22.74
N ARG A 15 -3.10 -3.93 21.95
CA ARG A 15 -2.51 -5.27 22.15
C ARG A 15 -1.23 -5.49 21.39
N PHE A 16 -0.72 -4.47 20.69
CA PHE A 16 0.48 -4.55 19.86
C PHE A 16 1.64 -5.30 20.56
N GLU A 17 1.97 -4.92 21.78
CA GLU A 17 3.07 -5.53 22.54
C GLU A 17 2.82 -7.01 22.87
N THR A 18 1.58 -7.37 23.21
CA THR A 18 1.18 -8.76 23.48
C THR A 18 1.25 -9.59 22.22
N PHE A 19 0.73 -9.07 21.10
CA PHE A 19 0.78 -9.74 19.80
C PHE A 19 2.22 -10.01 19.36
N VAL A 20 3.12 -9.01 19.47
CA VAL A 20 4.53 -9.18 19.11
C VAL A 20 5.16 -10.30 19.92
N ARG A 21 4.92 -10.33 21.24
CA ARG A 21 5.43 -11.37 22.12
C ARG A 21 4.92 -12.75 21.73
N ASP A 22 3.61 -12.89 21.54
CA ASP A 22 2.98 -14.16 21.16
C ASP A 22 3.50 -14.66 19.80
N ALA A 23 3.69 -13.74 18.83
CA ALA A 23 4.26 -14.07 17.54
C ALA A 23 5.71 -14.57 17.65
N LEU A 24 6.53 -13.91 18.48
CA LEU A 24 7.92 -14.31 18.73
C LEU A 24 8.01 -15.64 19.46
N ASP A 25 7.16 -15.87 20.47
CA ASP A 25 7.10 -17.13 21.23
C ASP A 25 6.72 -18.33 20.34
N GLN A 26 5.94 -18.08 19.29
CA GLN A 26 5.57 -19.08 18.28
C GLN A 26 6.59 -19.20 17.13
N GLY A 27 7.72 -18.47 17.21
CA GLY A 27 8.81 -18.53 16.22
C GLY A 27 8.54 -17.74 14.93
N SER A 28 7.54 -16.86 14.92
CA SER A 28 7.35 -15.90 13.82
C SER A 28 8.30 -14.72 13.97
N ARG A 29 8.58 -14.03 12.85
CA ARG A 29 9.37 -12.79 12.87
C ARG A 29 8.48 -11.61 12.52
N VAL A 30 8.53 -10.58 13.34
CA VAL A 30 7.78 -9.34 13.11
C VAL A 30 8.70 -8.31 12.47
N LEU A 31 8.34 -7.86 11.27
CA LEU A 31 9.10 -6.92 10.47
C LEU A 31 8.33 -5.59 10.38
N VAL A 32 9.01 -4.49 10.66
CA VAL A 32 8.43 -3.15 10.52
C VAL A 32 9.26 -2.34 9.54
N PRO A 33 8.74 -2.01 8.34
CA PRO A 33 9.44 -1.14 7.40
C PRO A 33 9.73 0.23 8.01
N ARG A 34 10.94 0.77 7.83
CA ARG A 34 11.31 2.09 8.36
C ARG A 34 10.40 3.21 7.87
N LEU A 35 9.85 3.07 6.66
CA LEU A 35 8.85 4.00 6.12
C LEU A 35 7.62 4.10 7.03
N VAL A 36 7.17 3.01 7.65
CA VAL A 36 6.06 3.00 8.59
C VAL A 36 6.37 3.91 9.78
N LEU A 37 7.57 3.83 10.36
CA LEU A 37 7.97 4.68 11.49
C LEU A 37 7.95 6.17 11.11
N VAL A 38 8.39 6.50 9.89
CA VAL A 38 8.32 7.87 9.36
C VAL A 38 6.86 8.33 9.21
N GLU A 39 5.97 7.46 8.74
CA GLU A 39 4.54 7.77 8.64
C GLU A 39 3.89 7.97 10.02
N VAL A 40 4.23 7.13 11.01
CA VAL A 40 3.76 7.29 12.38
C VAL A 40 4.23 8.61 12.96
N ALA A 41 5.53 8.93 12.81
CA ALA A 41 6.11 10.19 13.28
C ALA A 41 5.43 11.40 12.64
N HIS A 42 5.21 11.36 11.32
CA HIS A 42 4.54 12.44 10.60
C HIS A 42 3.06 12.59 11.03
N ARG A 43 2.36 11.47 11.28
CA ARG A 43 0.99 11.52 11.82
C ARG A 43 0.97 12.15 13.21
N TYR A 44 1.83 11.68 14.11
CA TYR A 44 1.97 12.22 15.46
C TYR A 44 2.29 13.72 15.44
N GLN A 45 3.21 14.15 14.58
CA GLN A 45 3.56 15.56 14.43
C GLN A 45 2.35 16.39 13.98
N ARG A 46 1.58 15.91 12.99
CA ARG A 46 0.39 16.61 12.51
C ARG A 46 -0.71 16.69 13.56
N GLU A 47 -0.94 15.61 14.31
CA GLU A 47 -1.92 15.59 15.41
C GLU A 47 -1.49 16.52 16.54
N SER A 48 -0.20 16.51 16.89
CA SER A 48 0.38 17.41 17.88
C SER A 48 0.22 18.88 17.46
N VAL A 49 0.54 19.23 16.21
CA VAL A 49 0.35 20.59 15.70
C VAL A 49 -1.13 20.99 15.71
N ALA A 50 -2.03 20.12 15.29
CA ALA A 50 -3.46 20.42 15.33
C ALA A 50 -3.98 20.63 16.77
N MET A 51 -3.52 19.82 17.73
CA MET A 51 -3.83 19.99 19.14
C MET A 51 -3.26 21.30 19.70
N ILE A 52 -2.01 21.61 19.35
CA ILE A 52 -1.34 22.87 19.71
C ILE A 52 -2.09 24.08 19.15
N ASP A 53 -2.51 24.03 17.88
CA ASP A 53 -3.26 25.12 17.25
C ASP A 53 -4.62 25.29 17.92
N ALA A 54 -5.31 24.19 18.25
CA ALA A 54 -6.56 24.22 19.01
C ALA A 54 -6.36 24.85 20.40
N LEU A 55 -5.32 24.43 21.13
CA LEU A 55 -4.96 24.99 22.43
C LEU A 55 -4.55 26.47 22.33
N THR A 56 -3.85 26.88 21.27
CA THR A 56 -3.42 28.27 21.05
C THR A 56 -4.60 29.19 20.75
N VAL A 57 -5.58 28.72 19.97
CA VAL A 57 -6.83 29.45 19.72
C VAL A 57 -7.60 29.65 21.04
N GLN A 58 -7.66 28.63 21.90
CA GLN A 58 -8.26 28.76 23.23
C GLN A 58 -7.41 29.61 24.18
N ALA A 59 -6.08 29.56 24.10
CA ALA A 59 -5.17 30.33 24.93
C ALA A 59 -5.26 31.84 24.70
N ARG A 60 -5.71 32.31 23.53
CA ARG A 60 -6.09 33.73 23.35
C ARG A 60 -7.21 34.17 24.30
N MET A 61 -8.06 33.25 24.75
CA MET A 61 -9.04 33.52 25.82
C MET A 61 -8.37 33.54 27.20
N TYR A 62 -7.28 32.79 27.37
CA TYR A 62 -6.49 32.68 28.60
C TYR A 62 -5.28 33.63 28.66
N ASP A 63 -5.09 34.53 27.69
CA ASP A 63 -4.08 35.61 27.75
C ASP A 63 -4.27 36.47 29.00
N ARG A 64 -5.53 36.62 29.46
CA ARG A 64 -5.86 37.30 30.72
C ARG A 64 -5.36 36.56 31.97
N LEU A 65 -5.02 35.28 31.84
CA LEU A 65 -4.49 34.43 32.91
C LEU A 65 -2.94 34.28 32.83
N GLY A 66 -2.28 34.87 31.83
CA GLY A 66 -0.81 34.84 31.70
C GLY A 66 -0.21 33.52 31.19
N LEU A 67 -1.01 32.55 30.75
CA LEU A 67 -0.57 31.19 30.39
C LEU A 67 0.11 31.05 29.03
N ARG A 68 0.42 32.17 28.35
CA ARG A 68 0.97 32.17 26.99
C ARG A 68 2.38 31.59 26.93
N GLU A 69 3.23 31.95 27.89
CA GLU A 69 4.62 31.50 27.94
C GLU A 69 4.70 29.99 28.20
N ASP A 70 3.91 29.48 29.16
CA ASP A 70 3.84 28.05 29.46
C ASP A 70 3.37 27.23 28.24
N LEU A 71 2.40 27.74 27.48
CA LEU A 71 1.96 27.09 26.26
C LEU A 71 3.06 27.08 25.20
N SER A 72 3.81 28.16 25.04
CA SER A 72 4.94 28.20 24.09
C SER A 72 6.01 27.17 24.44
N VAL A 73 6.36 27.05 25.73
CA VAL A 73 7.32 26.06 26.22
C VAL A 73 6.82 24.64 25.93
N PHE A 74 5.54 24.37 26.16
CA PHE A 74 4.93 23.08 25.83
C PHE A 74 5.00 22.75 24.34
N VAL A 75 4.72 23.73 23.46
CA VAL A 75 4.80 23.58 22.00
C VAL A 75 6.21 23.24 21.54
N ASP A 76 7.20 23.96 22.06
CA ASP A 76 8.60 23.75 21.70
C ASP A 76 9.10 22.38 22.21
N ALA A 77 8.68 21.96 23.41
CA ALA A 77 8.97 20.62 23.92
C ALA A 77 8.32 19.52 23.07
N ALA A 78 7.07 19.73 22.62
CA ALA A 78 6.37 18.78 21.74
C ALA A 78 7.05 18.64 20.38
N ARG A 79 7.55 19.75 19.80
CA ARG A 79 8.33 19.73 18.55
C ARG A 79 9.68 19.03 18.73
N ALA A 80 10.43 19.36 19.79
CA ALA A 80 11.70 18.72 20.07
C ALA A 80 11.56 17.20 20.28
N LYS A 81 10.45 16.75 20.88
CA LYS A 81 10.15 15.31 21.03
C LYS A 81 9.87 14.63 19.68
N ALA A 82 9.34 15.34 18.70
CA ALA A 82 9.06 14.80 17.37
C ALA A 82 10.35 14.56 16.55
N ASP A 83 11.36 15.44 16.68
CA ASP A 83 12.60 15.38 15.88
C ASP A 83 13.43 14.11 16.10
N GLY A 84 13.31 13.45 17.26
CA GLY A 84 13.95 12.17 17.58
C GLY A 84 12.98 10.98 17.65
N TYR A 85 11.72 11.18 17.28
CA TYR A 85 10.66 10.20 17.53
C TYR A 85 10.86 8.92 16.71
N VAL A 86 11.27 9.02 15.44
CA VAL A 86 11.50 7.85 14.57
C VAL A 86 12.55 6.92 15.17
N ASP A 87 13.72 7.45 15.56
CA ASP A 87 14.80 6.62 16.11
C ASP A 87 14.50 6.14 17.53
N SER A 88 13.69 6.88 18.29
CA SER A 88 13.18 6.39 19.58
C SER A 88 12.21 5.23 19.40
N LEU A 89 11.27 5.34 18.45
CA LEU A 89 10.30 4.30 18.15
C LEU A 89 10.98 3.06 17.57
N ALA A 90 11.97 3.24 16.69
CA ALA A 90 12.79 2.14 16.17
C ALA A 90 13.44 1.33 17.30
N ARG A 91 14.13 2.01 18.22
CA ARG A 91 14.77 1.36 19.37
C ARG A 91 13.77 0.65 20.28
N GLN A 92 12.57 1.20 20.46
CA GLN A 92 11.51 0.55 21.23
C GLN A 92 11.02 -0.72 20.54
N LEU A 93 10.77 -0.67 19.23
CA LEU A 93 10.38 -1.84 18.42
C LEU A 93 11.47 -2.93 18.46
N GLU A 94 12.73 -2.56 18.28
CA GLU A 94 13.87 -3.48 18.36
C GLU A 94 14.01 -4.10 19.75
N ALA A 95 13.81 -3.31 20.82
CA ALA A 95 13.83 -3.82 22.19
C ALA A 95 12.70 -4.82 22.48
N MET A 96 11.59 -4.75 21.75
CA MET A 96 10.50 -5.73 21.80
C MET A 96 10.76 -6.97 20.92
N GLY A 97 11.85 -7.00 20.16
CA GLY A 97 12.20 -8.12 19.27
C GLY A 97 11.67 -7.98 17.84
N CYS A 98 11.13 -6.83 17.45
CA CYS A 98 10.78 -6.55 16.06
C CYS A 98 12.02 -6.18 15.24
N ASP A 99 12.08 -6.65 14.00
CA ASP A 99 13.11 -6.23 13.04
C ASP A 99 12.63 -4.97 12.30
N VAL A 100 13.31 -3.85 12.53
CA VAL A 100 13.12 -2.65 11.70
C VAL A 100 13.91 -2.79 10.40
N ILE A 101 13.22 -2.84 9.27
CA ILE A 101 13.83 -3.10 7.96
C ILE A 101 13.81 -1.88 7.07
N GLU A 102 14.83 -1.71 6.23
CA GLU A 102 14.81 -0.67 5.22
C GLU A 102 13.80 -1.02 4.10
N PRO A 103 13.04 -0.04 3.58
CA PRO A 103 12.12 -0.27 2.47
C PRO A 103 12.83 -0.83 1.24
N ALA A 104 12.06 -1.49 0.37
CA ALA A 104 12.57 -1.94 -0.92
C ALA A 104 13.21 -0.79 -1.70
N HIS A 105 14.34 -1.09 -2.35
CA HIS A 105 15.06 -0.14 -3.20
C HIS A 105 14.34 0.00 -4.56
N ALA A 106 13.13 0.53 -4.53
CA ALA A 106 12.35 0.84 -5.73
C ALA A 106 12.84 2.15 -6.35
N SER A 107 13.06 2.15 -7.66
CA SER A 107 13.45 3.38 -8.35
C SER A 107 12.27 4.38 -8.37
N HIS A 108 12.55 5.68 -8.28
CA HIS A 108 11.49 6.70 -8.44
C HIS A 108 10.76 6.58 -9.79
N LEU A 109 11.45 6.10 -10.83
CA LEU A 109 10.85 5.84 -12.14
C LEU A 109 9.82 4.70 -12.10
N GLU A 110 10.06 3.67 -11.29
CA GLU A 110 9.09 2.57 -11.11
C GLU A 110 7.84 3.06 -10.40
N ILE A 111 8.01 3.80 -9.31
CA ILE A 111 6.88 4.36 -8.54
C ILE A 111 6.10 5.34 -9.42
N ALA A 112 6.79 6.23 -10.13
CA ALA A 112 6.16 7.17 -11.06
C ALA A 112 5.44 6.46 -12.22
N ARG A 113 6.03 5.39 -12.78
CA ARG A 113 5.37 4.60 -13.82
C ARG A 113 4.07 3.99 -13.30
N ARG A 114 4.09 3.44 -12.09
CA ARG A 114 2.91 2.86 -11.44
C ARG A 114 1.81 3.91 -11.21
N GLU A 115 2.20 5.10 -10.76
CA GLU A 115 1.30 6.25 -10.59
C GLU A 115 0.67 6.69 -11.92
N LEU A 116 1.48 6.87 -12.97
CA LEU A 116 1.01 7.30 -14.30
C LEU A 116 0.05 6.28 -14.92
N GLN A 117 0.30 4.99 -14.70
CA GLN A 117 -0.57 3.90 -15.11
C GLN A 117 -1.81 3.76 -14.21
N ARG A 118 -1.86 4.47 -13.09
CA ARG A 118 -2.87 4.34 -12.03
C ARG A 118 -3.08 2.91 -11.57
N ARG A 119 -1.99 2.14 -11.56
CA ARG A 119 -2.02 0.79 -11.02
C ARG A 119 -2.21 0.88 -9.52
N ARG A 120 -2.97 -0.02 -8.91
CA ARG A 120 -3.10 -0.06 -7.44
C ARG A 120 -1.72 -0.06 -6.77
N PRO A 121 -1.51 0.66 -5.66
CA PRO A 121 -2.50 1.25 -4.75
C PRO A 121 -3.02 2.66 -5.12
N TYR A 122 -2.81 3.15 -6.34
CA TYR A 122 -3.32 4.46 -6.78
C TYR A 122 -4.81 4.40 -7.16
N VAL A 123 -5.71 4.56 -6.17
CA VAL A 123 -7.17 4.43 -6.37
C VAL A 123 -7.85 5.73 -6.82
N ASP A 124 -7.40 6.88 -6.30
CA ASP A 124 -8.08 8.17 -6.50
C ASP A 124 -7.11 9.26 -6.96
N LYS A 125 -7.57 10.18 -7.83
CA LYS A 125 -6.77 11.35 -8.28
C LYS A 125 -6.33 12.29 -7.15
N LYS A 126 -6.98 12.21 -5.98
CA LYS A 126 -6.75 13.12 -4.84
C LYS A 126 -5.83 12.54 -3.77
N ARG A 127 -5.56 11.23 -3.77
CA ARG A 127 -4.73 10.57 -2.76
C ARG A 127 -3.46 10.05 -3.41
N HIS A 128 -2.33 10.48 -2.88
CA HIS A 128 -1.02 10.03 -3.32
C HIS A 128 -0.76 8.63 -2.75
N GLY A 129 -0.67 7.63 -3.63
CA GLY A 129 -0.39 6.23 -3.28
C GLY A 129 1.10 5.91 -3.17
N TYR A 130 1.97 6.91 -3.05
CA TYR A 130 3.43 6.73 -3.06
C TYR A 130 3.89 5.82 -1.92
N THR A 131 3.54 6.15 -0.68
CA THR A 131 4.01 5.38 0.48
C THR A 131 3.40 3.98 0.51
N ALA A 132 2.10 3.87 0.18
CA ALA A 132 1.44 2.58 -0.03
C ALA A 132 2.13 1.73 -1.12
N THR A 133 2.63 2.36 -2.19
CA THR A 133 3.38 1.67 -3.24
C THR A 133 4.73 1.17 -2.72
N VAL A 134 5.46 2.01 -1.98
CA VAL A 134 6.74 1.60 -1.40
C VAL A 134 6.56 0.47 -0.38
N ASN A 135 5.54 0.54 0.48
CA ASN A 135 5.22 -0.56 1.41
C ASN A 135 4.88 -1.85 0.64
N TRP A 136 4.07 -1.76 -0.41
CA TRP A 136 3.76 -2.91 -1.26
C TRP A 136 4.99 -3.53 -1.91
N LEU A 137 5.84 -2.71 -2.53
CA LEU A 137 7.10 -3.17 -3.13
C LEU A 137 8.05 -3.77 -2.09
N THR A 138 8.00 -3.26 -0.85
CA THR A 138 8.76 -3.82 0.29
C THR A 138 8.26 -5.22 0.66
N VAL A 139 6.95 -5.44 0.71
CA VAL A 139 6.37 -6.77 0.96
C VAL A 139 6.79 -7.77 -0.13
N LEU A 140 6.71 -7.36 -1.40
CA LEU A 140 7.13 -8.20 -2.53
C LEU A 140 8.63 -8.53 -2.47
N ASP A 141 9.48 -7.54 -2.22
CA ASP A 141 10.92 -7.73 -2.09
C ASP A 141 11.30 -8.69 -0.94
N ILE A 142 10.60 -8.63 0.20
CA ILE A 142 10.78 -9.58 1.30
C ILE A 142 10.41 -11.00 0.87
N ALA A 143 9.26 -11.16 0.21
CA ALA A 143 8.78 -12.47 -0.25
C ALA A 143 9.71 -13.10 -1.30
N ASP A 144 10.26 -12.27 -2.19
CA ASP A 144 11.24 -12.65 -3.22
C ASP A 144 12.59 -13.06 -2.59
N ARG A 145 13.08 -12.32 -1.59
CA ARG A 145 14.37 -12.61 -0.92
C ARG A 145 14.32 -13.82 0.02
N ARG A 146 13.14 -14.20 0.50
CA ARG A 146 12.98 -15.30 1.48
C ARG A 146 12.01 -16.36 0.96
N PRO A 147 12.38 -17.13 -0.09
CA PRO A 147 11.47 -18.02 -0.81
C PRO A 147 10.87 -19.16 0.03
N SER A 148 11.50 -19.52 1.14
CA SER A 148 11.07 -20.58 2.05
C SER A 148 10.08 -20.13 3.12
N GLU A 149 9.77 -18.84 3.20
CA GLU A 149 8.95 -18.29 4.28
C GLU A 149 7.66 -17.67 3.73
N ASP A 150 6.55 -17.92 4.44
CA ASP A 150 5.29 -17.24 4.19
C ASP A 150 5.32 -15.82 4.76
N VAL A 151 4.75 -14.89 4.00
CA VAL A 151 4.68 -13.47 4.36
C VAL A 151 3.23 -13.11 4.62
N VAL A 152 2.94 -12.66 5.83
CA VAL A 152 1.66 -12.07 6.21
C VAL A 152 1.84 -10.58 6.31
N TRP A 153 1.12 -9.83 5.50
CA TRP A 153 1.10 -8.37 5.58
C TRP A 153 -0.14 -7.90 6.31
N ILE A 154 0.05 -7.13 7.39
CA ILE A 154 -1.04 -6.58 8.19
C ILE A 154 -1.23 -5.11 7.83
N THR A 155 -2.35 -4.81 7.16
CA THR A 155 -2.74 -3.44 6.78
C THR A 155 -4.24 -3.28 6.77
N ALA A 156 -4.73 -2.17 7.32
CA ALA A 156 -6.14 -1.81 7.24
C ALA A 156 -6.50 -1.07 5.93
N ASN A 157 -5.57 -0.96 4.97
CA ASN A 157 -5.76 -0.22 3.73
C ASN A 157 -6.50 -1.03 2.65
N SER A 158 -7.66 -1.58 3.01
CA SER A 158 -8.49 -2.41 2.13
C SER A 158 -8.93 -1.70 0.85
N ARG A 159 -9.13 -0.37 0.90
CA ARG A 159 -9.48 0.42 -0.30
C ARG A 159 -8.40 0.32 -1.38
N ALA A 160 -7.13 0.33 -0.99
CA ALA A 160 -6.00 0.36 -1.91
C ALA A 160 -5.66 -1.01 -2.50
N PHE A 161 -5.81 -2.06 -1.70
CA PHE A 161 -5.33 -3.41 -2.05
C PHE A 161 -6.44 -4.44 -2.24
N GLY A 162 -7.62 -4.21 -1.65
CA GLY A 162 -8.73 -5.13 -1.66
C GLY A 162 -9.71 -4.94 -2.81
N SER A 163 -10.44 -6.01 -3.11
CA SER A 163 -11.55 -6.04 -4.08
C SER A 163 -12.82 -5.33 -3.56
N GLY A 164 -12.92 -5.12 -2.24
CA GLY A 164 -14.13 -4.66 -1.54
C GLY A 164 -14.67 -5.68 -0.55
N GLU A 165 -14.23 -6.94 -0.67
CA GLU A 165 -14.46 -8.00 0.31
C GLU A 165 -13.32 -8.01 1.36
N PRO A 166 -13.61 -8.39 2.63
CA PRO A 166 -12.59 -8.50 3.67
C PRO A 166 -11.46 -9.46 3.24
N SER A 167 -10.22 -9.03 3.44
CA SER A 167 -9.00 -9.83 3.22
C SER A 167 -8.87 -10.46 1.82
N THR A 168 -9.58 -9.93 0.83
CA THR A 168 -9.55 -10.41 -0.55
C THR A 168 -8.83 -9.42 -1.45
N TRP A 169 -7.77 -9.88 -2.11
CA TRP A 169 -6.98 -9.07 -3.03
C TRP A 169 -7.83 -8.56 -4.20
N HIS A 170 -7.56 -7.33 -4.63
CA HIS A 170 -8.04 -6.84 -5.91
C HIS A 170 -7.35 -7.56 -7.08
N ASP A 171 -8.07 -7.75 -8.20
CA ASP A 171 -7.58 -8.46 -9.39
C ASP A 171 -6.20 -7.99 -9.87
N GLU A 172 -5.96 -6.67 -9.95
CA GLU A 172 -4.63 -6.12 -10.30
C GLU A 172 -3.50 -6.54 -9.35
N ILE A 173 -3.78 -6.60 -8.04
CA ILE A 173 -2.79 -6.99 -7.04
C ILE A 173 -2.59 -8.51 -7.08
N TRP A 174 -3.67 -9.26 -7.25
CA TRP A 174 -3.65 -10.70 -7.40
C TRP A 174 -2.87 -11.13 -8.65
N ALA A 175 -3.10 -10.48 -9.79
CA ALA A 175 -2.35 -10.73 -11.02
C ALA A 175 -0.85 -10.47 -10.82
N GLU A 176 -0.46 -9.40 -10.11
CA GLU A 176 0.95 -9.16 -9.79
C GLU A 176 1.56 -10.23 -8.87
N LEU A 177 0.77 -10.76 -7.93
CA LEU A 177 1.21 -11.88 -7.10
C LEU A 177 1.40 -13.16 -7.92
N GLN A 178 0.46 -13.47 -8.84
CA GLN A 178 0.54 -14.63 -9.73
C GLN A 178 1.72 -14.55 -10.70
N ASP A 179 1.95 -13.37 -11.30
CA ASP A 179 3.07 -13.14 -12.21
C ASP A 179 4.43 -13.40 -11.53
N ARG A 180 4.48 -13.29 -10.19
CA ARG A 180 5.66 -13.55 -9.36
C ARG A 180 5.66 -14.92 -8.67
N GLY A 181 4.58 -15.71 -8.80
CA GLY A 181 4.42 -16.98 -8.08
C GLY A 181 4.31 -16.84 -6.55
N LEU A 182 3.80 -15.70 -6.08
CA LEU A 182 3.69 -15.34 -4.66
C LEU A 182 2.27 -15.48 -4.11
N GLU A 183 1.30 -15.86 -4.94
CA GLU A 183 -0.13 -15.86 -4.62
C GLU A 183 -0.53 -16.78 -3.45
N ASN A 184 0.26 -17.82 -3.20
CA ASN A 184 0.05 -18.73 -2.08
C ASN A 184 0.91 -18.41 -0.84
N ARG A 185 1.86 -17.48 -0.98
CA ARG A 185 2.87 -17.17 0.05
C ARG A 185 2.64 -15.82 0.72
N VAL A 186 2.05 -14.87 0.00
CA VAL A 186 1.73 -13.54 0.51
C VAL A 186 0.25 -13.48 0.88
N ARG A 187 -0.02 -13.39 2.18
CA ARG A 187 -1.36 -13.23 2.74
C ARG A 187 -1.55 -11.81 3.26
N TRP A 188 -2.79 -11.33 3.22
CA TRP A 188 -3.17 -10.04 3.78
C TRP A 188 -4.18 -10.21 4.90
N VAL A 189 -3.94 -9.49 5.99
CA VAL A 189 -4.80 -9.43 7.17
C VAL A 189 -5.05 -7.96 7.51
N VAL A 190 -6.27 -7.63 7.98
CA VAL A 190 -6.68 -6.25 8.26
C VAL A 190 -6.20 -5.78 9.63
N ASP A 191 -6.31 -6.66 10.62
CA ASP A 191 -6.03 -6.39 12.03
C ASP A 191 -5.09 -7.44 12.65
N LEU A 192 -4.47 -7.14 13.79
CA LEU A 192 -3.62 -8.12 14.49
C LEU A 192 -4.46 -9.28 15.03
N ASP A 193 -5.67 -8.99 15.51
CA ASP A 193 -6.60 -9.99 16.09
C ASP A 193 -7.10 -11.01 15.03
N ASP A 194 -7.06 -10.66 13.75
CA ASP A 194 -7.52 -11.51 12.65
C ASP A 194 -6.49 -12.59 12.24
N LEU A 195 -5.25 -12.48 12.74
CA LEU A 195 -4.18 -13.43 12.40
C LEU A 195 -4.13 -14.58 13.42
N ASP A 196 -4.49 -15.77 12.96
CA ASP A 196 -4.16 -17.01 13.68
C ASP A 196 -2.68 -17.35 13.46
N LEU A 197 -1.87 -17.16 14.50
CA LEU A 197 -0.44 -17.45 14.49
C LEU A 197 -0.13 -18.96 14.36
N GLY A 198 -1.12 -19.84 14.63
CA GLY A 198 -1.02 -21.27 14.44
C GLY A 198 -1.33 -21.76 13.01
N ASP A 199 -1.98 -20.94 12.18
CA ASP A 199 -2.37 -21.30 10.81
C ASP A 199 -1.24 -21.04 9.81
N THR A 200 -0.38 -22.04 9.66
CA THR A 200 0.66 -22.11 8.63
C THR A 200 0.08 -22.62 7.30
N GLY A 201 -0.71 -21.76 6.66
CA GLY A 201 -0.79 -21.66 5.20
C GLY A 201 -1.74 -22.61 4.47
N VAL A 202 -3.01 -22.23 4.36
CA VAL A 202 -3.76 -22.39 3.09
C VAL A 202 -4.53 -21.08 2.80
N PRO A 203 -4.36 -20.43 1.63
CA PRO A 203 -5.24 -19.35 1.24
C PRO A 203 -6.66 -19.90 1.01
N ARG A 204 -7.62 -19.54 1.88
CA ARG A 204 -9.04 -19.65 1.57
C ARG A 204 -9.38 -18.62 0.51
N ARG A 205 -9.31 -19.02 -0.76
CA ARG A 205 -10.40 -18.63 -1.65
C ARG A 205 -11.59 -19.43 -1.15
N GLU A 206 -12.60 -18.78 -0.56
CA GLU A 206 -13.92 -19.39 -0.58
C GLU A 206 -14.21 -19.65 -2.06
N ARG A 207 -14.03 -20.90 -2.48
CA ARG A 207 -14.64 -21.38 -3.71
C ARG A 207 -16.12 -21.22 -3.44
N VAL A 208 -16.70 -20.14 -3.93
CA VAL A 208 -18.11 -20.15 -4.29
C VAL A 208 -18.23 -21.34 -5.23
N PHE A 209 -18.70 -22.46 -4.69
CA PHE A 209 -19.18 -23.55 -5.51
C PHE A 209 -20.31 -22.93 -6.31
N GLU A 210 -20.06 -22.62 -7.59
CA GLU A 210 -21.17 -22.63 -8.52
C GLU A 210 -21.80 -24.01 -8.37
N PRO A 211 -23.10 -24.11 -8.02
CA PRO A 211 -23.77 -25.39 -8.08
C PRO A 211 -23.65 -25.85 -9.52
N VAL A 212 -22.85 -26.91 -9.72
CA VAL A 212 -22.80 -27.62 -10.99
C VAL A 212 -24.21 -28.10 -11.24
N LEU A 213 -24.96 -27.35 -12.04
CA LEU A 213 -26.20 -27.85 -12.63
C LEU A 213 -25.81 -29.14 -13.35
N PRO A 214 -26.52 -30.26 -13.09
CA PRO A 214 -26.25 -31.48 -13.80
C PRO A 214 -26.35 -31.21 -15.30
N PRO A 215 -25.42 -31.75 -16.12
CA PRO A 215 -25.51 -31.58 -17.56
C PRO A 215 -26.88 -32.08 -18.03
N PRO A 216 -27.51 -31.41 -19.01
CA PRO A 216 -28.77 -31.89 -19.57
C PRO A 216 -28.58 -33.32 -20.09
N PRO A 217 -29.64 -34.16 -20.05
CA PRO A 217 -29.55 -35.55 -20.48
C PRO A 217 -28.99 -35.62 -21.90
N VAL A 218 -27.90 -36.38 -22.04
CA VAL A 218 -27.23 -36.65 -23.30
C VAL A 218 -28.25 -37.30 -24.24
N ALA A 219 -28.60 -36.60 -25.32
CA ALA A 219 -29.38 -37.18 -26.41
C ALA A 219 -28.61 -38.38 -26.98
N ALA A 220 -29.35 -39.47 -27.22
CA ALA A 220 -28.82 -40.74 -27.70
C ALA A 220 -27.85 -40.57 -28.89
N VAL A 221 -26.67 -41.17 -28.75
CA VAL A 221 -25.66 -41.27 -29.81
C VAL A 221 -26.24 -42.12 -30.95
N PRO A 222 -26.36 -41.59 -32.19
CA PRO A 222 -26.69 -42.44 -33.34
C PRO A 222 -25.50 -43.35 -33.69
N ALA A 223 -25.83 -44.55 -34.19
CA ALA A 223 -24.92 -45.67 -34.44
C ALA A 223 -23.65 -45.31 -35.26
N PRO A 224 -22.54 -46.06 -35.09
CA PRO A 224 -21.28 -45.76 -35.75
C PRO A 224 -21.36 -45.93 -37.29
N LEU A 225 -20.88 -44.93 -38.01
CA LEU A 225 -20.68 -44.96 -39.46
C LEU A 225 -19.51 -45.90 -39.83
N PRO A 226 -19.56 -46.59 -40.99
CA PRO A 226 -18.52 -47.51 -41.42
C PRO A 226 -17.18 -46.80 -41.72
N PRO A 227 -16.04 -47.51 -41.59
CA PRO A 227 -14.71 -46.91 -41.71
C PRO A 227 -14.41 -46.42 -43.14
N ARG A 228 -13.83 -45.21 -43.22
CA ARG A 228 -13.34 -44.61 -44.47
C ARG A 228 -12.05 -45.30 -44.95
N PRO A 229 -11.86 -45.46 -46.28
CA PRO A 229 -10.63 -46.00 -46.86
C PRO A 229 -9.42 -45.07 -46.67
N PRO A 230 -8.19 -45.61 -46.65
CA PRO A 230 -6.96 -44.85 -46.36
C PRO A 230 -6.59 -43.86 -47.48
N LEU A 231 -6.06 -42.70 -47.05
CA LEU A 231 -5.54 -41.64 -47.93
C LEU A 231 -4.23 -42.05 -48.60
N PRO A 232 -3.95 -41.59 -49.83
CA PRO A 232 -2.67 -41.81 -50.52
C PRO A 232 -1.53 -40.98 -49.89
N PRO A 233 -0.26 -41.42 -50.04
CA PRO A 233 0.90 -40.81 -49.38
C PRO A 233 1.22 -39.40 -49.89
N ARG A 234 1.60 -38.52 -48.96
CA ARG A 234 2.14 -37.19 -49.25
C ARG A 234 3.50 -37.29 -49.94
N ALA A 235 3.68 -36.52 -51.01
CA ALA A 235 4.96 -36.34 -51.69
C ALA A 235 6.00 -35.61 -50.81
N PRO A 236 7.30 -35.90 -50.97
CA PRO A 236 8.36 -35.27 -50.20
C PRO A 236 8.60 -33.84 -50.68
N VAL A 237 8.56 -32.87 -49.77
CA VAL A 237 9.06 -31.51 -50.02
C VAL A 237 10.46 -31.41 -49.43
N ALA A 238 11.37 -30.95 -50.29
CA ALA A 238 12.81 -30.90 -50.10
C ALA A 238 13.24 -29.98 -48.95
N THR A 239 14.24 -30.44 -48.21
CA THR A 239 15.18 -29.64 -47.42
C THR A 239 16.09 -28.83 -48.34
N PRO A 240 16.27 -27.52 -48.15
CA PRO A 240 17.46 -26.83 -48.61
C PRO A 240 18.50 -26.74 -47.49
N ASP A 241 19.74 -27.00 -47.90
CA ASP A 241 20.97 -26.97 -47.14
C ASP A 241 21.28 -25.63 -46.48
N THR A 242 21.87 -25.77 -45.29
CA THR A 242 22.90 -24.97 -44.63
C THR A 242 23.67 -23.98 -45.53
N VAL A 243 23.64 -22.68 -45.19
CA VAL A 243 24.80 -21.78 -45.32
C VAL A 243 24.73 -20.71 -44.20
N GLU A 244 25.60 -20.82 -43.20
CA GLU A 244 26.01 -19.70 -42.32
C GLU A 244 27.00 -18.79 -43.07
N PRO A 245 26.86 -17.46 -42.97
CA PRO A 245 27.98 -16.53 -43.15
C PRO A 245 28.36 -15.83 -41.82
N PRO A 246 29.64 -15.41 -41.69
CA PRO A 246 30.29 -15.14 -40.41
C PRO A 246 29.96 -13.76 -39.82
N ALA A 247 30.16 -13.66 -38.51
CA ALA A 247 30.07 -12.45 -37.72
C ALA A 247 31.04 -11.36 -38.23
N ALA A 248 30.48 -10.25 -38.72
CA ALA A 248 31.20 -9.02 -38.99
C ALA A 248 31.01 -8.04 -37.84
N THR A 249 32.08 -7.79 -37.09
CA THR A 249 32.20 -6.71 -36.10
C THR A 249 32.12 -5.35 -36.79
N LEU A 250 31.09 -4.56 -36.48
CA LEU A 250 30.98 -3.17 -36.90
C LEU A 250 31.76 -2.25 -35.94
N PRO A 251 32.58 -1.29 -36.43
CA PRO A 251 33.22 -0.28 -35.60
C PRO A 251 32.19 0.74 -35.08
N PRO A 252 32.47 1.45 -33.97
CA PRO A 252 31.52 2.36 -33.34
C PRO A 252 31.19 3.54 -34.25
N VAL A 253 29.92 3.66 -34.63
CA VAL A 253 29.38 4.81 -35.35
C VAL A 253 29.21 5.96 -34.35
N HIS A 254 30.08 6.97 -34.44
CA HIS A 254 29.86 8.25 -33.78
C HIS A 254 28.72 9.01 -34.47
N VAL A 255 27.51 8.92 -33.92
CA VAL A 255 26.39 9.77 -34.35
C VAL A 255 26.56 11.14 -33.71
N ALA A 256 26.85 12.15 -34.53
CA ALA A 256 26.87 13.54 -34.14
C ALA A 256 25.48 13.96 -33.62
N ARG A 257 25.40 14.43 -32.37
CA ARG A 257 24.17 15.01 -31.81
C ARG A 257 23.83 16.30 -32.58
N PRO A 258 22.66 16.43 -33.23
CA PRO A 258 22.22 17.73 -33.70
C PRO A 258 21.97 18.63 -32.48
N ARG A 259 22.71 19.73 -32.38
CA ARG A 259 22.44 20.82 -31.41
C ARG A 259 21.13 21.48 -31.81
N VAL A 260 20.03 21.06 -31.20
CA VAL A 260 18.77 21.79 -31.26
C VAL A 260 18.88 22.98 -30.29
N ALA A 261 18.72 24.19 -30.82
CA ALA A 261 18.68 25.41 -30.01
C ALA A 261 17.50 25.35 -29.02
N PRO A 262 17.63 25.86 -27.79
CA PRO A 262 16.56 25.81 -26.80
C PRO A 262 15.34 26.57 -27.32
N GLN A 263 14.25 25.84 -27.58
CA GLN A 263 12.97 26.47 -27.87
C GLN A 263 12.48 27.19 -26.61
N ARG A 264 12.32 28.51 -26.72
CA ARG A 264 11.74 29.35 -25.67
C ARG A 264 10.26 29.01 -25.56
N ILE A 265 9.89 28.19 -24.57
CA ILE A 265 8.49 27.91 -24.25
C ILE A 265 7.86 29.25 -23.87
N LEU A 266 6.89 29.72 -24.66
CA LEU A 266 6.09 30.88 -24.31
C LEU A 266 5.17 30.51 -23.14
N PRO A 267 5.05 31.35 -22.10
CA PRO A 267 4.16 31.08 -20.98
C PRO A 267 2.71 30.99 -21.47
N SER A 268 1.94 30.09 -20.85
CA SER A 268 0.53 29.90 -21.15
C SER A 268 -0.27 31.18 -20.85
N ALA A 269 -1.22 31.50 -21.71
CA ALA A 269 -1.99 32.76 -21.71
C ALA A 269 -3.01 32.91 -20.56
N ASN A 270 -2.75 32.33 -19.39
CA ASN A 270 -3.63 32.41 -18.21
C ASN A 270 -2.93 33.04 -17.00
N ALA A 271 -2.02 33.98 -17.25
CA ALA A 271 -1.46 34.86 -16.23
C ALA A 271 -1.90 36.30 -16.52
N ASP A 272 -3.16 36.62 -16.22
CA ASP A 272 -3.57 37.89 -15.62
C ASP A 272 -5.09 37.97 -15.48
N THR A 273 -5.56 37.89 -14.24
CA THR A 273 -6.65 38.73 -13.74
C THR A 273 -6.66 38.63 -12.23
N GLY A 274 -5.95 39.57 -11.60
CA GLY A 274 -6.21 39.93 -10.22
C GLY A 274 -7.69 40.31 -10.07
N GLY A 275 -8.41 39.58 -9.22
CA GLY A 275 -9.82 39.81 -8.99
C GLY A 275 -10.22 39.25 -7.63
N ARG A 276 -10.16 40.12 -6.61
CA ARG A 276 -10.80 39.92 -5.30
C ARG A 276 -12.23 39.41 -5.54
N ARG A 277 -12.52 38.16 -5.20
CA ARG A 277 -13.91 37.69 -5.11
C ARG A 277 -14.34 37.65 -3.66
N GLY A 278 -15.30 38.54 -3.41
CA GLY A 278 -15.92 38.78 -2.13
C GLY A 278 -16.66 37.58 -1.58
N ILE A 279 -16.72 37.61 -0.26
CA ILE A 279 -17.61 36.86 0.61
C ILE A 279 -19.05 37.16 0.19
N GLY A 280 -19.79 36.12 -0.17
CA GLY A 280 -21.24 36.16 -0.43
C GLY A 280 -21.90 34.91 0.12
N ARG A 281 -22.57 35.05 1.26
CA ARG A 281 -23.39 34.02 1.92
C ARG A 281 -24.64 33.68 1.09
N MET A 282 -25.09 32.43 1.23
CA MET A 282 -26.46 31.94 1.58
C MET A 282 -26.65 30.57 0.92
N MET A 283 -27.44 29.61 1.40
CA MET A 283 -28.16 29.30 2.64
C MET A 283 -28.55 27.82 2.45
N GLY A 284 -28.65 27.04 3.53
CA GLY A 284 -29.35 25.75 3.49
C GLY A 284 -28.58 24.58 4.08
N GLY A 285 -28.76 24.36 5.38
CA GLY A 285 -28.27 23.15 6.06
C GLY A 285 -28.10 23.40 7.54
N ARG A 286 -29.10 22.98 8.33
CA ARG A 286 -29.12 23.01 9.80
C ARG A 286 -27.76 22.57 10.37
N LYS A 287 -26.97 23.51 10.89
CA LYS A 287 -25.86 23.18 11.78
C LYS A 287 -26.44 22.98 13.17
N ARG A 288 -26.54 21.73 13.64
CA ARG A 288 -26.59 21.46 15.08
C ARG A 288 -25.21 21.86 15.62
N LYS A 289 -25.18 22.83 16.54
CA LYS A 289 -24.05 23.00 17.44
C LYS A 289 -24.12 21.83 18.40
N VAL A 290 -23.19 20.89 18.30
CA VAL A 290 -22.89 19.96 19.38
C VAL A 290 -21.78 20.65 20.18
N THR A 291 -22.16 21.22 21.31
CA THR A 291 -21.22 21.63 22.36
C THR A 291 -20.74 20.36 23.06
N VAL A 292 -19.44 20.10 23.02
CA VAL A 292 -18.77 18.95 23.66
C VAL A 292 -18.61 19.23 25.17
N VAL A 293 -19.68 19.65 25.85
CA VAL A 293 -19.64 19.96 27.29
C VAL A 293 -20.72 19.23 28.09
N ASP A 294 -21.61 18.44 27.47
CA ASP A 294 -22.71 17.78 28.21
C ASP A 294 -22.56 16.24 28.37
N GLU A 295 -21.38 15.66 28.19
CA GLU A 295 -21.17 14.20 28.40
C GLU A 295 -20.09 13.85 29.44
N LEU A 296 -19.70 14.79 30.31
CA LEU A 296 -18.72 14.52 31.37
C LEU A 296 -19.27 14.58 32.81
N ASP A 297 -20.58 14.75 32.98
CA ASP A 297 -21.24 14.87 34.30
C ASP A 297 -21.99 13.60 34.77
N GLU A 298 -21.79 12.43 34.15
CA GLU A 298 -22.38 11.16 34.61
C GLU A 298 -21.36 10.07 35.00
N LEU A 299 -20.12 10.44 35.33
CA LEU A 299 -19.19 9.53 36.03
C LEU A 299 -19.22 9.83 37.52
N ASP A 300 -20.20 9.21 38.19
CA ASP A 300 -20.27 9.09 39.65
C ASP A 300 -19.02 8.33 40.14
N PHE A 301 -18.12 9.02 40.84
CA PHE A 301 -17.08 8.38 41.64
C PHE A 301 -17.65 8.13 43.03
N GLY A 302 -18.28 6.96 43.18
CA GLY A 302 -18.67 6.35 44.47
C GLY A 302 -18.14 4.94 44.57
#